data_AF-A0A5D8QEJ9-F1
#
_entry.id   AF-A0A5D8QEJ9-F1
#
_cell.length_a   1.000
_cell.length_b   1.000
_cell.length_c   1.000
_cell.angle_alpha   90.00
_cell.angle_beta   90.00
_cell.angle_gamma   90.00
#
_symmetry.space_group_name_H-M   'P 1'
#
loop_
_entity.id
_entity.type
_entity.pdbx_description
1 polymer ?
#
loop_
_entity_poly.entity_id
_entity_poly.type
_entity_poly.pdbx_seq_one_letter_code
_entity_poly.pdbx_strand_id
1 'polypeptide(L)'
;MNNERLMKTLDFTKEFIKGAFSADYNSSRIMRVEAYEKLDNFMILCYGELLGLPLPSSYYSIELLPYLAEDLTTWEKRMLDRKEVLSERWGKYDWCC
;
A
#
# COMPACT_ATOMS: atom_id res chain seq x y z
N MET A 1 45.20 -13.92 9.12
CA MET A 1 44.84 -13.41 7.79
C MET A 1 43.80 -14.25 7.05
N ASN A 2 43.82 -15.59 7.10
CA ASN A 2 42.82 -16.42 6.39
C ASN A 2 41.44 -16.45 7.11
N ASN A 3 41.41 -16.47 8.44
CA ASN A 3 40.15 -16.51 9.23
C ASN A 3 39.29 -15.24 9.12
N GLU A 4 39.90 -14.05 9.06
CA GLU A 4 39.13 -12.79 8.91
C GLU A 4 38.45 -12.70 7.55
N ARG A 5 39.09 -13.22 6.49
CA ARG A 5 38.50 -13.28 5.14
C ARG A 5 37.35 -14.27 5.10
N LEU A 6 37.52 -15.45 5.74
CA LEU A 6 36.47 -16.45 5.84
C LEU A 6 35.22 -15.92 6.56
N MET A 7 35.39 -15.23 7.68
CA MET A 7 34.25 -14.64 8.40
C MET A 7 33.54 -13.57 7.56
N LYS A 8 34.27 -12.68 6.89
CA LYS A 8 33.67 -11.70 5.97
C LYS A 8 32.89 -12.36 4.83
N THR A 9 33.40 -13.45 4.26
CA THR A 9 32.69 -14.17 3.20
C THR A 9 31.45 -14.89 3.70
N LEU A 10 31.46 -15.42 4.92
CA LEU A 10 30.30 -16.04 5.55
C LEU A 10 29.22 -15.02 5.90
N ASP A 11 29.60 -13.85 6.42
CA ASP A 11 28.65 -12.78 6.71
C ASP A 11 28.03 -12.23 5.42
N PHE A 12 28.83 -12.04 4.36
CA PHE A 12 28.32 -11.60 3.06
C PHE A 12 27.36 -12.62 2.43
N THR A 13 27.69 -13.92 2.48
CA THR A 13 26.80 -14.97 1.95
C THR A 13 25.53 -15.13 2.79
N LYS A 14 25.62 -14.99 4.11
CA LYS A 14 24.46 -14.98 5.02
C LYS A 14 23.53 -13.81 4.74
N GLU A 15 24.06 -12.60 4.61
CA GLU A 15 23.25 -11.42 4.27
C GLU A 15 22.70 -11.50 2.84
N PHE A 16 23.44 -12.08 1.89
CA PHE A 16 22.95 -12.32 0.52
C PHE A 16 21.77 -13.31 0.49
N ILE A 17 21.90 -14.44 1.19
CA ILE A 17 20.82 -15.44 1.32
C ILE A 17 19.62 -14.83 2.05
N LYS A 18 19.88 -14.11 3.15
CA LYS A 18 18.82 -13.43 3.90
C LYS A 18 18.12 -12.38 3.03
N GLY A 19 18.83 -11.58 2.26
CA GLY A 19 18.25 -10.61 1.32
C GLY A 19 17.46 -11.28 0.19
N ALA A 20 17.99 -12.36 -0.39
CA ALA A 20 17.35 -13.09 -1.49
C ALA A 20 16.05 -13.80 -1.07
N PHE A 21 16.01 -14.38 0.14
CA PHE A 21 14.86 -15.16 0.60
C PHE A 21 13.90 -14.39 1.53
N SER A 22 14.35 -13.32 2.19
CA SER A 22 13.49 -12.52 3.09
C SER A 22 12.72 -11.41 2.36
N ALA A 23 12.98 -11.19 1.07
CA ALA A 23 12.33 -10.15 0.28
C ALA A 23 10.83 -10.41 0.04
N ASP A 24 10.40 -11.68 -0.04
CA ASP A 24 9.05 -12.01 -0.52
C ASP A 24 7.92 -11.59 0.43
N TYR A 25 8.12 -11.74 1.75
CA TYR A 25 7.02 -11.51 2.69
C TYR A 25 6.74 -10.03 2.95
N ASN A 26 7.79 -9.22 3.13
CA ASN A 26 7.62 -7.79 3.41
C ASN A 26 7.28 -6.97 2.16
N SER A 27 7.83 -7.34 0.99
CA SER A 27 7.59 -6.59 -0.25
C SER A 27 6.14 -6.67 -0.71
N SER A 28 5.53 -7.86 -0.67
CA SER A 28 4.14 -8.06 -1.08
C SER A 28 3.16 -7.27 -0.20
N ARG A 29 3.46 -7.13 1.09
CA ARG A 29 2.63 -6.37 2.04
C ARG A 29 2.72 -4.86 1.80
N ILE A 30 3.94 -4.34 1.64
CA ILE A 30 4.19 -2.93 1.29
C ILE A 30 3.50 -2.59 -0.04
N MET A 31 3.64 -3.45 -1.04
CA MET A 31 3.04 -3.24 -2.37
C MET A 31 1.51 -3.19 -2.32
N ARG A 32 0.87 -4.00 -1.46
CA ARG A 32 -0.58 -3.93 -1.25
C ARG A 32 -1.02 -2.61 -0.61
N VAL A 33 -0.29 -2.14 0.40
CA VAL A 33 -0.60 -0.85 1.06
C VAL A 33 -0.50 0.30 0.05
N GLU A 34 0.56 0.34 -0.75
CA GLU A 34 0.72 1.34 -1.81
C GLU A 34 -0.36 1.23 -2.88
N ALA A 35 -0.76 0.01 -3.25
CA ALA A 35 -1.85 -0.20 -4.21
C ALA A 35 -3.18 0.36 -3.69
N TYR A 36 -3.52 0.10 -2.42
CA TYR A 36 -4.72 0.66 -1.80
C TYR A 36 -4.66 2.19 -1.71
N GLU A 37 -3.52 2.78 -1.39
CA GLU A 37 -3.38 4.23 -1.35
C GLU A 37 -3.63 4.88 -2.74
N LYS A 38 -3.11 4.26 -3.80
CA LYS A 38 -3.38 4.71 -5.18
C LYS A 38 -4.84 4.53 -5.57
N LEU A 39 -5.45 3.40 -5.21
CA LEU A 39 -6.87 3.13 -5.43
C LEU A 39 -7.74 4.17 -4.71
N ASP A 40 -7.42 4.46 -3.46
CA ASP A 40 -8.15 5.42 -2.63
C ASP A 40 -8.14 6.82 -3.27
N ASN A 41 -6.99 7.27 -3.80
CA ASN A 41 -6.87 8.54 -4.51
C ASN A 41 -7.66 8.53 -5.84
N PHE A 42 -7.65 7.41 -6.55
CA PHE A 42 -8.45 7.22 -7.76
C PHE A 42 -9.95 7.30 -7.46
N MET A 43 -10.42 6.65 -6.39
CA MET A 43 -11.82 6.68 -5.96
C MET A 43 -12.30 8.09 -5.61
N ILE A 44 -11.45 8.91 -4.98
CA ILE A 44 -11.76 10.33 -4.72
C ILE A 44 -11.91 11.11 -6.03
N LEU A 45 -11.08 10.83 -7.04
CA LEU A 45 -11.16 11.51 -8.33
C LEU A 45 -12.38 11.09 -9.16
N CYS A 46 -12.81 9.83 -9.04
CA CYS A 46 -13.98 9.30 -9.74
C CYS A 46 -15.30 9.60 -9.03
N TYR A 47 -15.33 9.60 -7.70
CA TYR A 47 -16.55 9.71 -6.91
C TYR A 47 -16.54 10.85 -5.88
N GLY A 48 -15.60 11.80 -6.00
CA GLY A 48 -15.54 13.00 -5.17
C GLY A 48 -16.77 13.90 -5.29
N GLU A 49 -17.55 13.75 -6.35
CA GLU A 49 -18.83 14.46 -6.49
C GLU A 49 -19.88 14.01 -5.47
N LEU A 50 -19.80 12.78 -4.96
CA LEU A 50 -20.63 12.33 -3.82
C LEU A 50 -20.32 13.13 -2.54
N LEU A 51 -19.14 13.75 -2.45
CA LEU A 51 -18.74 14.64 -1.37
C LEU A 51 -19.09 16.12 -1.65
N GLY A 52 -19.75 16.42 -2.76
CA GLY A 52 -20.18 17.77 -3.16
C GLY A 52 -19.20 18.53 -4.05
N LEU A 53 -18.17 17.87 -4.60
CA LEU A 53 -17.22 18.48 -5.54
C LEU A 53 -17.68 18.25 -7.00
N PRO A 54 -18.07 19.27 -7.76
CA PRO A 54 -18.55 19.08 -9.14
C PRO A 54 -17.39 18.67 -10.05
N LEU A 55 -17.22 17.36 -10.27
CA LEU A 55 -16.13 16.78 -11.05
C LEU A 55 -16.66 16.18 -12.36
N PRO A 56 -16.18 16.62 -13.54
CA PRO A 56 -16.65 16.08 -14.81
C PRO A 56 -16.24 14.60 -15.02
N SER A 57 -15.25 14.11 -14.28
CA SER A 57 -14.83 12.71 -14.29
C SER A 57 -15.92 11.77 -13.78
N SER A 58 -16.72 12.19 -12.80
CA SER A 58 -17.73 11.34 -12.16
C SER A 58 -18.82 10.89 -13.13
N TYR A 59 -19.21 11.75 -14.08
CA TYR A 59 -20.17 11.41 -15.13
C TYR A 59 -19.71 10.24 -16.01
N TYR A 60 -18.43 10.25 -16.42
CA TYR A 60 -17.87 9.18 -17.25
C TYR A 60 -17.50 7.92 -16.45
N SER A 61 -17.25 8.07 -15.15
CA SER A 61 -16.80 6.99 -14.27
C SER A 61 -17.94 6.10 -13.76
N ILE A 62 -19.20 6.40 -14.10
CA ILE A 62 -20.36 5.62 -13.67
C ILE A 62 -20.32 4.19 -14.22
N GLU A 63 -19.74 4.00 -15.41
CA GLU A 63 -19.57 2.67 -16.02
C GLU A 63 -18.62 1.77 -15.22
N LEU A 64 -17.71 2.37 -14.43
CA LEU A 64 -16.78 1.66 -13.56
C LEU A 64 -17.40 1.25 -12.23
N LEU A 65 -18.53 1.86 -11.85
CA LEU A 65 -19.20 1.62 -10.58
C LEU A 65 -19.47 0.14 -10.28
N PRO A 66 -19.99 -0.71 -11.19
CA PRO A 66 -20.23 -2.12 -10.89
C PRO A 66 -18.95 -2.90 -10.55
N TYR A 67 -17.80 -2.50 -11.10
CA TYR A 67 -16.52 -3.14 -10.82
C TYR A 67 -15.90 -2.69 -9.49
N LEU A 68 -16.24 -1.47 -9.05
CA LEU A 68 -15.74 -0.86 -7.82
C LEU A 68 -16.71 -1.01 -6.64
N ALA A 69 -17.92 -1.53 -6.89
CA ALA A 69 -19.00 -1.65 -5.91
C ALA A 69 -18.61 -2.49 -4.69
N GLU A 70 -17.84 -3.56 -4.87
CA GLU A 70 -17.39 -4.42 -3.78
C GLU A 70 -16.33 -3.71 -2.91
N ASP A 71 -15.44 -2.93 -3.55
CA ASP A 71 -14.34 -2.22 -2.90
C ASP A 71 -14.80 -0.98 -2.13
N LEU A 72 -15.95 -0.39 -2.51
CA LEU A 72 -16.52 0.82 -1.90
C LEU A 72 -16.68 0.69 -0.38
N THR A 73 -17.23 -0.42 0.11
CA THR A 73 -17.46 -0.62 1.56
C THR A 73 -16.17 -0.69 2.36
N THR A 74 -15.11 -1.26 1.77
CA THR A 74 -13.79 -1.35 2.41
C THR A 74 -13.07 -0.01 2.33
N TRP A 75 -13.24 0.70 1.21
CA TRP A 75 -12.72 2.05 0.99
C TRP A 75 -13.28 3.05 2.01
N GLU A 76 -14.60 3.04 2.27
CA GLU A 76 -15.23 3.90 3.29
C GLU A 76 -14.60 3.71 4.68
N LYS A 77 -14.35 2.46 5.07
CA LYS A 77 -13.69 2.14 6.35
C LYS A 77 -12.26 2.68 6.40
N ARG A 78 -11.49 2.53 5.32
CA ARG A 78 -10.13 3.09 5.23
C ARG A 78 -10.12 4.62 5.26
N MET A 79 -11.08 5.27 4.62
CA MET A 79 -11.22 6.73 4.64
C MET A 79 -11.57 7.27 6.03
N LEU A 80 -12.31 6.51 6.83
CA LEU A 80 -12.60 6.89 8.21
C LEU A 80 -11.33 6.89 9.07
N ASP A 81 -10.45 5.89 8.86
CA ASP A 81 -9.18 5.71 9.58
C ASP A 81 -8.13 6.78 9.19
N ARG A 82 -8.17 7.27 7.94
CA ARG A 82 -7.27 8.30 7.40
C ARG A 82 -7.38 9.69 8.06
N LYS A 83 -8.33 9.93 8.96
CA LYS A 83 -8.58 11.28 9.54
C LYS A 83 -7.45 11.79 10.44
N GLU A 84 -6.51 10.94 10.85
CA GLU A 84 -5.36 11.30 11.67
C GLU A 84 -4.05 11.25 10.87
N VAL A 85 -3.44 12.43 10.63
CA VAL A 85 -2.14 12.59 9.93
C VAL A 85 -1.01 11.73 10.55
N LEU A 86 -1.14 11.43 11.84
CA LEU A 86 -0.18 10.62 12.56
C LEU A 86 -0.28 9.12 12.20
N SER A 87 -1.50 8.59 12.02
CA SER A 87 -1.71 7.18 11.66
C SER A 87 -1.24 6.91 10.23
N GLU A 88 -1.44 7.86 9.32
CA GLU A 88 -0.96 7.78 7.94
C GLU A 88 0.57 7.67 7.86
N ARG A 89 1.29 8.40 8.71
CA ARG A 89 2.75 8.51 8.63
C ARG A 89 3.51 7.45 9.42
N TRP A 90 2.92 6.94 10.51
CA TRP A 90 3.58 5.99 11.42
C TRP A 90 2.85 4.64 11.55
N GLY A 91 1.58 4.52 11.15
CA GLY A 91 0.79 3.28 11.25
C GLY A 91 0.78 2.41 9.98
N LYS A 92 1.11 2.98 8.81
CA LYS A 92 0.95 2.34 7.48
C LYS A 92 1.72 1.02 7.28
N TYR A 93 2.88 0.89 7.91
CA TYR A 93 3.74 -0.30 7.79
C TYR A 93 3.83 -1.12 9.07
N ASP A 94 3.30 -0.63 10.18
CA ASP A 94 3.40 -1.35 11.46
C ASP A 94 2.18 -2.24 11.70
N TRP A 95 1.04 -1.89 11.10
CA TRP A 95 -0.23 -2.58 11.28
C TRP A 95 -0.90 -2.78 9.92
N CYS A 96 -0.89 -4.00 9.38
CA CYS A 96 -1.81 -4.30 8.29
C CYS A 96 -2.35 -5.72 8.50
N CYS A 97 -3.65 -5.73 8.83
CA CYS A 97 -4.52 -6.80 9.29
C CYS A 97 -4.27 -7.30 10.72
#